data_AF-A0A950W7U4-F1
#
_entry.id   AF-A0A950W7U4-F1
#
_cell.length_a   1.000
_cell.length_b   1.000
_cell.length_c   1.000
_cell.angle_alpha   90.00
_cell.angle_beta   90.00
_cell.angle_gamma   90.00
#
_symmetry.space_group_name_H-M   'P 1'
#
loop_
_entity.id
_entity.type
_entity.pdbx_description
1 polymer ?
#
loop_
_entity_poly.entity_id
_entity_poly.type
_entity_poly.pdbx_seq_one_letter_code
_entity_poly.pdbx_strand_id
1 'polypeptide(L)'
;MRDDLVRPVHPSRDKVLGSGRPVGQFRGPQQGFTLLELLVVLAILGLLIGLVAPAALRQLGSAKEKIAHQSIERLAGVLDIYKLDVGTYPSTDQGLQALITRPSGVAHWNGPYLKGEKLPEDPWGRPFVYRSPSQRPGHEYDLLSLGPTGQPGGTGQAAAIVNE
;
A
#
# COMPACT_ATOMS: atom_id res chain seq x y z
N MET A 1 -58.89 4.37 66.73
CA MET A 1 -59.39 5.57 67.42
C MET A 1 -59.13 6.73 66.48
N ARG A 2 -60.13 7.07 65.67
CA ARG A 2 -60.84 8.38 65.71
C ARG A 2 -60.04 9.46 64.96
N ASP A 3 -60.56 10.24 64.03
CA ASP A 3 -61.92 10.48 63.54
C ASP A 3 -61.85 11.03 62.11
N ASP A 4 -62.91 10.72 61.36
CA ASP A 4 -63.57 11.49 60.31
C ASP A 4 -63.03 12.89 59.99
N LEU A 5 -62.85 13.17 58.69
CA LEU A 5 -63.34 14.42 58.12
C LEU A 5 -63.60 14.28 56.61
N VAL A 6 -64.89 14.29 56.31
CA VAL A 6 -65.51 14.23 55.00
C VAL A 6 -65.86 15.66 54.54
N ARG A 7 -65.82 15.86 53.21
CA ARG A 7 -66.56 16.84 52.34
C ARG A 7 -65.80 18.11 51.93
N PRO A 8 -66.15 18.78 50.79
CA PRO A 8 -67.19 18.50 49.79
C PRO A 8 -66.70 18.44 48.32
N VAL A 9 -67.65 18.09 47.44
CA VAL A 9 -67.60 18.08 45.96
C VAL A 9 -68.00 19.45 45.37
N HIS A 10 -67.55 19.69 44.12
CA HIS A 10 -68.05 20.60 43.04
C HIS A 10 -67.42 22.00 42.84
N PRO A 11 -67.49 22.61 41.62
CA PRO A 11 -67.85 22.07 40.29
C PRO A 11 -66.87 22.44 39.13
N SER A 12 -67.15 21.83 37.97
CA SER A 12 -66.65 22.08 36.61
C SER A 12 -66.29 23.52 36.23
N ARG A 13 -65.16 23.68 35.52
CA ARG A 13 -64.76 24.81 34.65
C ARG A 13 -63.27 24.58 34.28
N ASP A 14 -62.77 24.52 33.04
CA ASP A 14 -63.23 24.89 31.71
C ASP A 14 -62.43 24.06 30.69
N LYS A 15 -63.11 23.59 29.65
CA LYS A 15 -62.47 23.01 28.48
C LYS A 15 -61.88 24.15 27.66
N VAL A 16 -60.66 24.58 27.94
CA VAL A 16 -59.94 25.51 27.06
C VAL A 16 -59.54 24.73 25.81
N LEU A 17 -60.39 24.83 24.78
CA LEU A 17 -60.03 24.50 23.41
C LEU A 17 -58.90 25.44 22.99
N GLY A 18 -57.66 25.01 23.22
CA GLY A 18 -56.50 25.53 22.52
C GLY A 18 -56.62 25.14 21.06
N SER A 19 -57.26 26.01 20.27
CA SER A 19 -57.23 25.98 18.81
C SER A 19 -55.80 26.25 18.33
N GLY A 20 -54.96 25.21 18.33
CA GLY A 20 -53.69 25.22 17.64
C GLY A 20 -53.97 25.42 16.15
N ARG A 21 -53.72 26.63 15.66
CA ARG A 21 -53.72 26.92 14.22
C ARG A 21 -52.74 25.97 13.55
N PRO A 22 -53.15 25.16 12.55
CA PRO A 22 -52.17 24.44 11.76
C PRO A 22 -51.32 25.48 11.04
N VAL A 23 -50.07 25.62 11.47
CA VAL A 23 -49.05 26.35 10.73
C VAL A 23 -48.91 25.60 9.42
N GLY A 24 -49.39 26.22 8.33
CA GLY A 24 -49.27 25.67 6.99
C GLY A 24 -47.79 25.42 6.70
N GLN A 25 -47.37 24.16 6.78
CA GLN A 25 -46.08 23.73 6.27
C GLN A 25 -46.14 23.93 4.76
N PHE A 26 -45.48 24.98 4.27
CA PHE A 26 -45.08 25.06 2.88
C PHE A 26 -44.13 23.90 2.61
N ARG A 27 -44.67 22.74 2.23
CA ARG A 27 -43.91 21.72 1.53
C ARG A 27 -43.51 22.33 0.21
N GLY A 28 -42.29 22.90 0.17
CA GLY A 28 -41.63 23.19 -1.09
C GLY A 28 -41.61 21.90 -1.92
N PRO A 29 -41.79 21.98 -3.25
CA PRO A 29 -41.78 20.80 -4.09
C PRO A 29 -40.45 20.06 -3.88
N GLN A 30 -40.53 18.80 -3.45
CA GLN A 30 -39.37 17.91 -3.46
C GLN A 30 -39.03 17.66 -4.92
N GLN A 31 -38.07 18.41 -5.45
CA GLN A 31 -37.49 18.16 -6.76
C GLN A 31 -36.69 16.85 -6.65
N GLY A 32 -37.21 15.78 -7.27
CA GLY A 32 -36.47 14.54 -7.44
C GLY A 32 -35.40 14.69 -8.53
N PHE A 33 -34.28 13.99 -8.38
CA PHE A 33 -33.23 13.93 -9.38
C PHE A 33 -33.79 13.37 -10.71
N THR A 34 -33.40 14.01 -11.82
CA THR A 34 -33.76 13.50 -13.16
C THR A 34 -32.75 12.46 -13.63
N LEU A 35 -33.17 11.52 -14.50
CA LEU A 35 -32.26 10.55 -15.12
C LEU A 35 -31.13 11.25 -15.91
N LEU A 36 -31.43 12.40 -16.50
CA LEU A 36 -30.47 13.19 -17.28
C LEU A 36 -29.35 13.75 -16.39
N GLU A 37 -29.68 14.18 -15.17
CA GLU A 37 -28.71 14.71 -14.20
C GLU A 37 -27.71 13.64 -13.77
N LEU A 38 -28.20 12.42 -13.50
CA LEU A 38 -27.33 11.28 -13.19
C LEU A 38 -26.46 10.88 -14.39
N LEU A 39 -27.01 10.92 -15.62
CA LEU A 39 -26.24 10.65 -16.83
C LEU A 39 -25.10 11.65 -17.03
N VAL A 40 -25.36 12.95 -16.85
CA VAL A 40 -24.32 13.99 -16.97
C VAL A 40 -23.23 13.79 -15.90
N VAL A 41 -23.61 13.48 -14.65
CA VAL A 41 -22.66 13.19 -13.58
C VAL A 41 -21.79 11.98 -13.91
N LEU A 42 -22.38 10.88 -14.36
CA LEU A 42 -21.65 9.67 -14.75
C LEU A 42 -20.73 9.92 -15.95
N ALA A 43 -21.15 10.74 -16.91
CA ALA A 43 -20.32 11.14 -18.04
C ALA A 43 -19.08 11.93 -17.60
N ILE A 44 -19.24 12.92 -16.70
CA ILE A 44 -18.13 13.69 -16.15
C ILE A 44 -17.21 12.80 -15.30
N LEU A 45 -17.76 11.91 -14.48
CA LEU A 45 -16.96 10.96 -13.69
C LEU A 45 -16.14 10.03 -14.59
N GLY A 46 -16.74 9.49 -15.65
CA GLY A 46 -16.05 8.67 -16.64
C GLY A 46 -14.92 9.44 -17.33
N LEU A 47 -15.16 10.71 -17.70
CA LEU A 47 -14.14 11.58 -18.29
C LEU A 47 -12.97 11.81 -17.33
N LEU A 48 -13.24 12.13 -16.06
CA LEU A 48 -12.20 12.36 -15.05
C LEU A 48 -11.37 11.10 -14.80
N ILE A 49 -12.02 9.94 -14.65
CA ILE A 49 -11.33 8.65 -14.47
C ILE A 49 -10.42 8.37 -15.67
N GLY A 50 -10.89 8.60 -16.89
CA GLY A 50 -10.12 8.41 -18.11
C GLY A 50 -8.85 9.26 -18.18
N LEU A 51 -8.87 10.47 -17.61
CA LEU A 51 -7.72 11.37 -17.59
C LEU A 51 -6.72 11.03 -16.46
N VAL A 52 -7.21 10.66 -15.28
CA VAL A 52 -6.37 10.47 -14.09
C VAL A 52 -5.73 9.08 -14.05
N ALA A 53 -6.45 8.04 -14.47
CA ALA A 53 -5.98 6.66 -14.33
C ALA A 53 -4.63 6.36 -15.02
N PRO A 54 -4.37 6.78 -16.28
CA PRO A 54 -3.08 6.53 -16.92
C PRO A 54 -1.91 7.22 -16.22
N ALA A 55 -2.12 8.44 -15.70
CA ALA A 55 -1.09 9.20 -14.99
C ALA A 55 -0.74 8.52 -13.65
N ALA A 56 -1.75 8.07 -12.90
CA ALA A 56 -1.54 7.33 -11.66
C ALA A 56 -0.74 6.03 -11.88
N LEU A 57 -1.07 5.27 -12.93
CA LEU A 57 -0.34 4.05 -13.27
C LEU A 57 1.14 4.31 -13.61
N ARG A 58 1.43 5.38 -14.37
CA ARG A 58 2.82 5.79 -14.68
C ARG A 58 3.60 6.16 -13.42
N GLN A 59 2.98 6.90 -12.50
CA GLN A 59 3.60 7.31 -11.25
C GLN A 59 3.89 6.11 -10.33
N LEU A 60 2.98 5.13 -10.29
CA LEU A 60 3.21 3.89 -9.56
C LEU A 60 4.36 3.07 -10.17
N GLY A 61 4.44 3.01 -11.50
CA GLY A 61 5.55 2.36 -12.21
C GLY A 61 6.90 2.96 -11.86
N SER A 62 7.05 4.29 -11.98
CA SER A 62 8.31 4.99 -11.68
C SER A 62 8.70 4.89 -10.20
N ALA A 63 7.72 4.91 -9.29
CA ALA A 63 7.97 4.70 -7.87
C ALA A 63 8.53 3.30 -7.59
N LYS A 64 7.98 2.25 -8.23
CA LYS A 64 8.48 0.88 -8.11
C LYS A 64 9.91 0.74 -8.62
N GLU A 65 10.22 1.28 -9.79
CA GLU A 65 11.60 1.26 -10.32
C GLU A 65 12.59 1.90 -9.35
N LYS A 66 12.26 3.08 -8.79
CA LYS A 66 13.09 3.76 -7.81
C LYS A 66 13.30 2.93 -6.54
N ILE A 67 12.25 2.29 -6.02
CA ILE A 67 12.36 1.43 -4.85
C ILE A 67 13.26 0.22 -5.16
N ALA A 68 13.15 -0.37 -6.35
CA ALA A 68 13.99 -1.49 -6.75
C ALA A 68 15.48 -1.10 -6.81
N HIS A 69 15.82 0.04 -7.40
CA HIS A 69 17.19 0.58 -7.39
C HIS A 69 17.72 0.76 -5.96
N GLN A 70 16.94 1.41 -5.09
CA GLN A 70 17.34 1.62 -3.70
C GLN A 70 17.52 0.30 -2.93
N SER A 71 16.69 -0.70 -3.20
CA SER A 71 16.82 -2.03 -2.60
C SER A 71 18.09 -2.74 -3.08
N ILE A 72 18.43 -2.63 -4.37
CA ILE A 72 19.67 -3.19 -4.93
C ILE A 72 20.89 -2.52 -4.30
N GLU A 73 20.93 -1.18 -4.21
CA GLU A 73 22.02 -0.45 -3.56
C GLU A 73 22.21 -0.86 -2.10
N ARG A 74 21.10 -1.03 -1.36
CA ARG A 74 21.16 -1.49 0.03
C ARG A 74 21.70 -2.91 0.13
N LEU A 75 21.22 -3.83 -0.70
CA LEU A 75 21.70 -5.21 -0.73
C LEU A 75 23.17 -5.28 -1.15
N ALA A 76 23.59 -4.46 -2.11
CA ALA A 76 24.99 -4.33 -2.51
C ALA A 76 25.88 -3.92 -1.34
N GLY A 77 25.50 -2.88 -0.59
CA GLY A 77 26.27 -2.48 0.60
C GLY A 77 26.31 -3.57 1.69
N VAL A 78 25.28 -4.39 1.81
CA VAL A 78 25.26 -5.53 2.73
C VAL A 78 26.17 -6.66 2.24
N LEU A 79 26.21 -6.92 0.94
CA LEU A 79 27.14 -7.86 0.31
C LEU A 79 28.60 -7.41 0.51
N ASP A 80 28.86 -6.10 0.43
CA ASP A 80 30.18 -5.54 0.69
C ASP A 80 30.63 -5.79 2.13
N ILE A 81 29.73 -5.60 3.11
CA ILE A 81 30.01 -5.93 4.52
C ILE A 81 30.31 -7.43 4.68
N TYR A 82 29.51 -8.30 4.05
CA TYR A 82 29.80 -9.75 4.05
C TYR A 82 31.21 -10.03 3.52
N LYS A 83 31.59 -9.40 2.40
CA LYS A 83 32.93 -9.55 1.81
C LYS A 83 34.03 -9.02 2.73
N LEU A 84 33.80 -7.94 3.47
CA LEU A 84 34.78 -7.42 4.43
C LEU A 84 35.08 -8.43 5.55
N ASP A 85 34.06 -9.14 6.03
CA ASP A 85 34.22 -10.12 7.12
C ASP A 85 34.74 -11.49 6.62
N VAL A 86 34.22 -11.97 5.49
CA VAL A 86 34.50 -13.31 4.95
C VAL A 86 35.66 -13.32 3.95
N GLY A 87 35.97 -12.17 3.35
CA GLY A 87 36.98 -11.99 2.31
C GLY A 87 36.47 -12.16 0.88
N THR A 88 35.30 -12.79 0.70
CA THR A 88 34.66 -13.02 -0.61
C THR A 88 33.15 -12.81 -0.52
N TYR A 89 32.49 -12.50 -1.63
CA TYR A 89 31.03 -12.55 -1.68
C TYR A 89 30.50 -13.98 -1.54
N PRO A 90 29.21 -14.16 -1.18
CA PRO A 90 28.57 -15.47 -1.21
C PRO A 90 28.62 -16.08 -2.61
N SER A 91 28.82 -17.40 -2.71
CA SER A 91 28.70 -18.09 -4.01
C SER A 91 27.25 -18.08 -4.51
N THR A 92 27.04 -18.38 -5.78
CA THR A 92 25.68 -18.52 -6.34
C THR A 92 24.86 -19.57 -5.59
N ASP A 93 25.48 -20.66 -5.14
CA ASP A 93 24.80 -21.72 -4.37
C ASP A 93 24.44 -21.30 -2.95
N GLN A 94 25.26 -20.46 -2.33
CA GLN A 94 24.96 -19.86 -1.02
C GLN A 94 23.87 -18.79 -1.15
N GLY A 95 23.91 -18.04 -2.24
CA GLY A 95 22.95 -17.00 -2.58
C GLY A 95 22.87 -15.86 -1.56
N LEU A 96 21.82 -15.06 -1.66
CA LEU A 96 21.52 -14.01 -0.69
C LEU A 96 21.16 -14.56 0.70
N GLN A 97 20.83 -15.86 0.80
CA GLN A 97 20.51 -16.49 2.09
C GLN A 97 21.70 -16.44 3.06
N ALA A 98 22.94 -16.40 2.54
CA ALA A 98 24.16 -16.21 3.32
C ALA A 98 24.18 -14.90 4.12
N LEU A 99 23.35 -13.91 3.75
CA LEU A 99 23.22 -12.64 4.45
C LEU A 99 22.38 -12.75 5.73
N ILE A 100 21.54 -13.79 5.85
CA ILE A 100 20.66 -14.01 7.01
C ILE A 100 21.14 -15.20 7.83
N THR A 101 21.56 -16.28 7.17
CA THR A 101 21.97 -17.53 7.81
C THR A 101 23.40 -17.85 7.46
N ARG A 102 24.20 -18.25 8.46
CA ARG A 102 25.58 -18.64 8.24
C ARG A 102 25.67 -19.84 7.28
N PRO A 103 26.35 -19.70 6.12
CA PRO A 103 26.60 -20.81 5.22
C PRO A 103 27.65 -21.79 5.78
N SER A 104 27.54 -23.07 5.43
CA SER A 104 28.48 -24.11 5.85
C SER A 104 29.88 -23.86 5.27
N GLY A 105 30.90 -24.08 6.09
CA GLY A 105 32.30 -23.96 5.65
C GLY A 105 32.83 -22.53 5.56
N VAL A 106 32.02 -21.52 5.93
CA VAL A 106 32.48 -20.11 5.96
C VAL A 106 33.02 -19.76 7.35
N ALA A 107 34.32 -19.48 7.39
CA ALA A 107 35.00 -18.90 8.55
C ALA A 107 34.71 -17.39 8.63
N HIS A 108 34.79 -16.82 9.84
CA HIS A 108 34.65 -15.37 10.10
C HIS A 108 33.30 -14.73 9.72
N TRP A 109 32.25 -15.51 9.47
CA TRP A 109 30.89 -14.99 9.31
C TRP A 109 30.43 -14.31 10.61
N ASN A 110 30.10 -13.02 10.52
CA ASN A 110 29.72 -12.16 11.66
C ASN A 110 28.29 -11.61 11.52
N GLY A 111 27.46 -12.27 10.71
CA GLY A 111 26.08 -11.89 10.50
C GLY A 111 25.15 -12.23 11.69
N PRO A 112 23.82 -12.10 11.51
CA PRO A 112 23.13 -11.79 10.27
C PRO A 112 23.38 -10.35 9.79
N TYR A 113 23.62 -10.19 8.50
CA TYR A 113 23.90 -8.90 7.87
C TYR A 113 22.62 -8.17 7.45
N LEU A 114 21.52 -8.89 7.30
CA LEU A 114 20.18 -8.33 7.11
C LEU A 114 19.34 -8.45 8.39
N LYS A 115 18.54 -7.43 8.65
CA LYS A 115 17.55 -7.46 9.73
C LYS A 115 16.31 -8.22 9.25
N GLY A 116 15.90 -9.24 10.00
CA GLY A 116 14.72 -10.06 9.72
C GLY A 116 15.06 -11.49 9.31
N GLU A 117 14.03 -12.33 9.23
CA GLU A 117 14.19 -13.77 8.93
C GLU A 117 14.05 -14.09 7.44
N LYS A 118 13.57 -13.14 6.64
CA LYS A 118 13.27 -13.31 5.22
C LYS A 118 14.02 -12.30 4.36
N LEU A 119 14.40 -12.74 3.16
CA LEU A 119 14.99 -11.86 2.16
C LEU A 119 13.95 -10.84 1.68
N PRO A 120 14.35 -9.58 1.45
CA PRO A 120 13.47 -8.60 0.83
C PRO A 120 13.14 -9.01 -0.60
N GLU A 121 11.88 -8.80 -0.99
CA GLU A 121 11.42 -8.95 -2.36
C GLU A 121 11.54 -7.61 -3.11
N ASP A 122 11.56 -7.69 -4.44
CA ASP A 122 11.43 -6.53 -5.30
C ASP A 122 10.02 -5.91 -5.22
N PRO A 123 9.79 -4.71 -5.78
CA PRO A 123 8.49 -4.02 -5.77
C PRO A 123 7.37 -4.69 -6.59
N TRP A 124 7.69 -5.81 -7.25
CA TRP A 124 6.76 -6.67 -7.97
C TRP A 124 6.51 -8.01 -7.23
N GLY A 125 7.05 -8.16 -6.02
CA GLY A 125 6.84 -9.34 -5.16
C GLY A 125 7.69 -10.55 -5.59
N ARG A 126 8.85 -10.31 -6.21
CA ARG A 126 9.75 -11.37 -6.68
C ARG A 126 11.07 -11.33 -5.91
N PRO A 127 11.75 -12.48 -5.72
CA PRO A 127 13.08 -12.48 -5.13
C PRO A 127 14.09 -11.81 -6.07
N PHE A 128 15.08 -11.13 -5.50
CA PHE A 128 16.23 -10.65 -6.25
C PHE A 128 17.04 -11.83 -6.78
N VAL A 129 17.55 -11.69 -8.01
CA VAL A 129 18.43 -12.67 -8.64
C VAL A 129 19.86 -12.28 -8.33
N TYR A 130 20.61 -13.22 -7.75
CA TYR A 130 22.00 -13.04 -7.39
C TYR A 130 22.88 -14.11 -8.04
N ARG A 131 24.05 -13.71 -8.53
CA ARG A 131 25.06 -14.60 -9.12
C ARG A 131 26.47 -14.12 -8.81
N SER A 132 27.32 -15.04 -8.37
CA SER A 132 28.76 -14.81 -8.23
C SER A 132 29.52 -16.08 -8.66
N PRO A 133 30.55 -15.96 -9.52
CA PRO A 133 31.06 -14.73 -10.12
C PRO A 133 30.11 -14.10 -11.15
N SER A 134 30.24 -12.80 -11.36
CA SER A 134 29.50 -12.03 -12.38
C SER A 134 29.74 -12.56 -13.80
N GLN A 135 28.73 -12.45 -14.67
CA GLN A 135 28.89 -12.62 -16.11
C GLN A 135 29.19 -11.31 -16.84
N ARG A 136 28.99 -10.17 -16.19
CA ARG A 136 29.28 -8.85 -16.74
C ARG A 136 30.76 -8.48 -16.53
N PRO A 137 31.47 -8.02 -17.57
CA PRO A 137 32.85 -7.57 -17.46
C PRO A 137 33.00 -6.45 -16.42
N GLY A 138 33.99 -6.55 -15.54
CA GLY A 138 34.30 -5.50 -14.56
C GLY A 138 33.51 -5.55 -13.24
N HIS A 139 32.53 -6.45 -13.11
CA HIS A 139 31.79 -6.65 -11.84
C HIS A 139 32.18 -8.00 -11.20
N GLU A 140 32.12 -8.10 -9.88
CA GLU A 140 32.44 -9.34 -9.14
C GLU A 140 31.21 -10.24 -8.93
N TYR A 141 30.02 -9.65 -8.90
CA TYR A 141 28.73 -10.33 -8.83
C TYR A 141 27.66 -9.59 -9.66
N ASP A 142 26.58 -10.30 -9.95
CA ASP A 142 25.35 -9.76 -10.50
C ASP A 142 24.24 -9.81 -9.44
N LEU A 143 23.58 -8.68 -9.21
CA LEU A 143 22.40 -8.55 -8.38
C LEU A 143 21.35 -7.76 -9.18
N LEU A 144 20.18 -8.37 -9.40
CA LEU A 144 19.16 -7.76 -10.24
C LEU A 144 17.72 -8.07 -9.79
N SER A 145 16.85 -7.12 -10.10
CA SER A 145 15.39 -7.26 -10.09
C SER A 145 14.91 -7.45 -11.53
N LEU A 146 14.00 -8.42 -11.75
CA LEU A 146 13.46 -8.73 -13.07
C LEU A 146 12.44 -7.69 -13.56
N GLY A 147 12.16 -6.65 -12.76
CA GLY A 147 11.32 -5.55 -13.16
C GLY A 147 9.85 -5.94 -13.30
N PRO A 148 9.04 -5.14 -13.99
CA PRO A 148 7.62 -5.43 -14.17
C PRO A 148 7.36 -6.68 -15.03
N THR A 149 8.21 -6.95 -16.02
CA THR A 149 8.05 -8.08 -16.96
C THR A 149 8.39 -9.43 -16.32
N GLY A 150 9.33 -9.46 -15.38
CA GLY A 150 9.77 -10.71 -14.76
C GLY A 150 10.72 -11.51 -15.65
N GLN A 151 11.26 -10.89 -16.69
CA GLN A 151 12.19 -11.54 -17.60
C GLN A 151 13.58 -10.89 -17.49
N PRO A 152 14.66 -11.68 -17.56
CA PRO A 152 16.01 -11.13 -17.65
C PRO A 152 16.14 -10.43 -19.01
N GLY A 153 16.38 -9.11 -18.98
CA GLY A 153 16.43 -8.28 -20.17
C GLY A 153 15.10 -7.62 -20.53
N GLY A 154 15.19 -6.44 -21.14
CA GLY A 154 14.07 -5.58 -21.54
C GLY A 154 14.57 -4.18 -21.91
N THR A 155 13.72 -3.35 -22.52
CA THR A 155 14.05 -1.96 -22.87
C THR A 155 13.10 -0.98 -22.17
N GLY A 156 13.61 0.19 -21.77
CA GLY A 156 12.83 1.20 -21.05
C GLY A 156 12.33 0.71 -19.69
N GLN A 157 11.08 1.05 -19.32
CA GLN A 157 10.44 0.67 -18.04
C GLN A 157 10.26 -0.85 -17.87
N ALA A 158 10.45 -1.63 -18.93
CA ALA A 158 10.37 -3.08 -18.93
C ALA A 158 11.74 -3.76 -18.68
N ALA A 159 12.81 -2.98 -18.51
CA ALA A 159 14.15 -3.51 -18.32
C ALA A 159 14.33 -4.09 -16.91
N ALA A 160 15.16 -5.13 -16.83
CA ALA A 160 15.69 -5.59 -15.56
C ALA A 160 16.57 -4.49 -14.93
N ILE A 161 16.47 -4.35 -13.61
CA ILE A 161 17.25 -3.37 -12.85
C ILE A 161 18.42 -4.12 -12.23
N VAL A 162 19.65 -3.70 -12.51
CA VAL A 162 20.88 -4.41 -12.15
C VAL A 162 21.78 -3.49 -11.33
N ASN A 163 22.63 -4.04 -10.47
CA ASN A 163 23.67 -3.26 -9.80
C ASN A 163 24.66 -2.65 -10.81
N GLU A 164 25.10 -1.43 -10.51
CA GLU A 164 26.20 -0.75 -11.19
C GLU A 164 27.56 -1.46 -10.98
#